data_AF-A0A926RD05-F1
#
_entry.id   AF-A0A926RD05-F1
#
_cell.length_a   1.000
_cell.length_b   1.000
_cell.length_c   1.000
_cell.angle_alpha   90.00
_cell.angle_beta   90.00
_cell.angle_gamma   90.00
#
_symmetry.space_group_name_H-M   'P 1'
#
loop_
_entity.id
_entity.type
_entity.pdbx_description
1 polymer ?
#
loop_
_entity_poly.entity_id
_entity_poly.type
_entity_poly.pdbx_seq_one_letter_code
_entity_poly.pdbx_strand_id
1 'polypeptide(L)'
;MKIGEDLYFKGKTVLIKKTLKIFATYCTAILISTSSLAGMSDNDKSKAWDCVGIYMANYFLPSGEKFEYAMKEKSISTVKVLKSYALEIGIPEKEWDEGVNKAVDKHYGSKYDKAKTDKCHSYVEALVPDGAERVKKVIQTLY
;
A
#
# COMPACT_ATOMS: atom_id res chain seq x y z
N MET A 1 -6.76 -60.45 -33.44
CA MET A 1 -5.88 -59.27 -33.61
C MET A 1 -6.71 -57.99 -33.48
N LYS A 2 -7.26 -57.71 -32.28
CA LYS A 2 -8.05 -56.49 -32.00
C LYS A 2 -7.80 -55.98 -30.56
N ILE A 3 -7.62 -56.92 -29.62
CA ILE A 3 -7.39 -56.63 -28.20
C ILE A 3 -6.08 -55.86 -27.93
N GLY A 4 -5.03 -56.10 -28.75
CA GLY A 4 -3.74 -55.42 -28.60
C GLY A 4 -3.74 -53.95 -29.05
N GLU A 5 -4.56 -53.59 -30.05
CA GLU A 5 -4.68 -52.22 -30.54
C GLU A 5 -5.51 -51.35 -29.59
N ASP A 6 -6.59 -51.91 -29.02
CA ASP A 6 -7.43 -51.23 -28.03
C ASP A 6 -6.67 -50.91 -26.73
N LEU A 7 -5.82 -51.84 -26.25
CA LEU A 7 -4.98 -51.62 -25.07
C LEU A 7 -3.90 -50.56 -25.32
N TYR A 8 -3.30 -50.55 -26.51
CA TYR A 8 -2.30 -49.55 -26.92
C TYR A 8 -2.90 -48.15 -27.05
N PHE A 9 -4.09 -48.04 -27.65
CA PHE A 9 -4.79 -46.77 -27.80
C PHE A 9 -5.28 -46.22 -26.44
N LYS A 10 -5.82 -47.07 -25.57
CA LYS A 10 -6.25 -46.70 -24.23
C LYS A 10 -5.06 -46.25 -23.35
N GLY A 11 -3.92 -46.92 -23.46
CA GLY A 11 -2.66 -46.55 -22.80
C GLY A 11 -2.14 -45.17 -23.24
N LYS A 12 -2.08 -44.90 -24.55
CA LYS A 12 -1.72 -43.56 -25.08
C LYS A 12 -2.69 -42.48 -24.61
N THR A 13 -3.99 -42.76 -24.61
CA THR A 13 -5.02 -41.79 -24.20
C THR A 13 -4.91 -41.43 -22.72
N VAL A 14 -4.61 -42.40 -21.86
CA VAL A 14 -4.35 -42.16 -20.42
C VAL A 14 -3.08 -41.35 -20.20
N LEU A 15 -2.01 -41.67 -20.95
CA LEU A 15 -0.74 -40.95 -20.87
C LEU A 15 -0.90 -39.46 -21.27
N ILE A 16 -1.56 -39.21 -22.40
CA ILE A 16 -1.85 -37.85 -22.92
C ILE A 16 -2.68 -37.02 -21.93
N LYS A 17 -3.72 -37.62 -21.32
CA LYS A 17 -4.55 -36.93 -20.31
C LYS A 17 -3.74 -36.56 -19.05
N LYS A 18 -2.75 -37.37 -18.68
CA LYS A 18 -1.89 -37.14 -17.50
C LYS A 18 -0.90 -36.01 -17.75
N THR A 19 -0.27 -35.96 -18.92
CA THR A 19 0.61 -34.84 -19.33
C THR A 19 -0.17 -33.53 -19.48
N LEU A 20 -1.38 -33.55 -20.05
CA LEU A 20 -2.22 -32.36 -20.19
C LEU A 20 -2.63 -31.78 -18.82
N LYS A 21 -2.93 -32.64 -17.83
CA LYS A 21 -3.22 -32.22 -16.45
C LYS A 21 -2.02 -31.57 -15.76
N ILE A 22 -0.81 -32.15 -15.89
CA ILE A 22 0.40 -31.59 -15.27
C ILE A 22 0.72 -30.22 -15.88
N PHE A 23 0.59 -30.09 -17.21
CA PHE A 23 0.80 -28.82 -17.89
C PHE A 23 -0.23 -27.77 -17.47
N ALA A 24 -1.50 -28.15 -17.33
CA ALA A 24 -2.55 -27.26 -16.83
C ALA A 24 -2.29 -26.78 -15.40
N THR A 25 -1.84 -27.65 -14.49
CA THR A 25 -1.46 -27.29 -13.10
C THR A 25 -0.25 -26.35 -13.06
N TYR A 26 0.72 -26.55 -13.96
CA TYR A 26 1.90 -25.69 -14.04
C TYR A 26 1.56 -24.30 -14.59
N CYS A 27 0.69 -24.22 -15.61
CA CYS A 27 0.20 -22.94 -16.14
C CYS A 27 -0.58 -22.12 -15.13
N THR A 28 -1.41 -22.74 -14.27
CA THR A 28 -2.11 -22.01 -13.20
C THR A 28 -1.17 -21.51 -12.11
N ALA A 29 -0.06 -22.20 -11.81
CA ALA A 29 0.94 -21.73 -10.85
C ALA A 29 1.71 -20.49 -11.34
N ILE A 30 2.00 -20.40 -12.64
CA ILE A 30 2.72 -19.26 -13.23
C ILE A 30 1.85 -17.99 -13.22
N LEU A 31 0.54 -18.11 -13.44
CA LEU A 31 -0.39 -16.97 -13.48
C LEU A 31 -0.56 -16.26 -12.12
N ILE A 32 -0.23 -16.91 -11.00
CA ILE A 32 -0.33 -16.30 -9.66
C ILE A 32 0.91 -15.42 -9.36
N SER A 33 2.00 -15.54 -10.15
CA SER A 33 3.28 -14.88 -9.85
C SER A 33 3.41 -13.46 -10.41
N THR A 34 2.40 -12.97 -11.13
CA THR A 34 2.35 -11.58 -11.63
C THR A 34 1.31 -10.77 -10.87
N SER A 35 1.40 -10.73 -9.53
CA SER A 35 0.84 -9.60 -8.80
C SER A 35 1.65 -8.38 -9.22
N SER A 36 1.13 -7.60 -10.17
CA SER A 36 1.73 -6.32 -10.55
C SER A 36 1.92 -5.51 -9.27
N LEU A 37 3.17 -5.15 -8.96
CA LEU A 37 3.47 -4.09 -8.00
C LEU A 37 2.95 -2.80 -8.65
N ALA A 38 1.64 -2.57 -8.58
CA ALA A 38 1.03 -1.33 -9.02
C ALA A 38 1.55 -0.27 -8.05
N GLY A 39 2.60 0.45 -8.47
CA GLY A 39 3.12 1.57 -7.71
C GLY A 39 2.03 2.62 -7.50
N MET A 40 2.23 3.47 -6.51
CA MET A 40 1.34 4.59 -6.24
C MET A 40 1.32 5.54 -7.44
N SER A 41 0.12 5.91 -7.91
CA SER A 41 -0.01 6.86 -9.02
C SER A 41 0.61 8.22 -8.65
N ASP A 42 1.02 9.03 -9.63
CA ASP A 42 1.58 10.36 -9.33
C ASP A 42 0.58 11.27 -8.59
N ASN A 43 -0.71 11.13 -8.89
CA ASN A 43 -1.76 11.84 -8.17
C ASN A 43 -1.85 11.39 -6.70
N ASP A 44 -1.74 10.07 -6.47
CA ASP A 44 -1.78 9.55 -5.11
C ASP A 44 -0.51 9.90 -4.33
N LYS A 45 0.64 9.89 -4.99
CA LYS A 45 1.93 10.31 -4.43
C LYS A 45 1.91 11.77 -4.01
N SER A 46 1.42 12.65 -4.90
CA SER A 46 1.25 14.07 -4.61
C SER A 46 0.31 14.32 -3.42
N LYS A 47 -0.82 13.61 -3.37
CA LYS A 47 -1.77 13.71 -2.24
C LYS A 47 -1.20 13.14 -0.94
N ALA A 48 -0.45 12.04 -1.00
CA ALA A 48 0.21 11.46 0.16
C ALA A 48 1.23 12.44 0.75
N TRP A 49 2.07 13.06 -0.10
CA TRP A 49 2.98 14.12 0.32
C TRP A 49 2.24 15.32 0.93
N ASP A 50 1.18 15.81 0.28
CA ASP A 50 0.39 16.93 0.81
C ASP A 50 -0.18 16.63 2.21
N CYS A 51 -0.68 15.41 2.42
CA CYS A 51 -1.14 14.96 3.74
C CYS A 51 -0.03 14.88 4.77
N VAL A 52 1.15 14.35 4.42
CA VAL A 52 2.33 14.38 5.31
C VAL A 52 2.71 15.82 5.66
N GLY A 53 2.70 16.72 4.68
CA GLY A 53 2.94 18.16 4.89
C GLY A 53 1.97 18.78 5.90
N ILE A 54 0.66 18.51 5.76
CA ILE A 54 -0.37 18.97 6.72
C ILE A 54 -0.10 18.41 8.12
N TYR A 55 0.16 17.11 8.25
CA TYR A 55 0.46 16.49 9.55
C TYR A 55 1.69 17.10 10.22
N MET A 56 2.75 17.31 9.45
CA MET A 56 4.00 17.89 9.93
C MET A 56 3.83 19.36 10.32
N ALA A 57 3.07 20.15 9.56
CA ALA A 57 2.76 21.53 9.90
C ALA A 57 1.94 21.63 11.21
N ASN A 58 1.05 20.66 11.47
CA ASN A 58 0.26 20.60 12.71
C ASN A 58 1.11 20.34 13.97
N TYR A 59 2.42 20.03 13.88
CA TYR A 59 3.31 20.03 15.06
C TYR A 59 3.75 21.44 15.47
N PHE A 60 3.79 22.37 14.52
CA PHE A 60 4.28 23.73 14.72
C PHE A 60 3.12 24.73 14.80
N LEU A 61 2.14 24.43 15.66
CA LEU A 61 0.96 25.27 15.77
C LEU A 61 1.28 26.65 16.36
N PRO A 62 0.62 27.71 15.86
CA PRO A 62 0.62 29.01 16.51
C PRO A 62 0.17 28.92 17.97
N SER A 63 0.73 29.79 18.81
CA SER A 63 0.35 29.88 20.22
C SER A 63 -1.16 30.11 20.38
N GLY A 64 -1.80 29.31 21.25
CA GLY A 64 -3.24 29.37 21.50
C GLY A 64 -4.07 28.36 20.72
N GLU A 65 -3.51 27.66 19.73
CA GLU A 65 -4.20 26.58 19.02
C GLU A 65 -4.12 25.24 19.79
N LYS A 66 -5.23 24.50 19.81
CA LYS A 66 -5.32 23.17 20.45
C LYS A 66 -5.32 22.09 19.39
N PHE A 67 -4.41 21.14 19.54
CA PHE A 67 -4.38 19.91 18.74
C PHE A 67 -4.47 18.72 19.67
N GLU A 68 -5.59 18.01 19.56
CA GLU A 68 -5.94 16.88 20.42
C GLU A 68 -4.85 15.81 20.35
N TYR A 69 -4.52 15.23 21.49
CA TYR A 69 -3.44 14.25 21.60
C TYR A 69 -3.69 13.03 20.70
N ALA A 70 -4.91 12.50 20.67
CA ALA A 70 -5.30 11.41 19.78
C ALA A 70 -5.08 11.75 18.29
N MET A 71 -5.30 13.00 17.89
CA MET A 71 -5.07 13.46 16.52
C MET A 71 -3.58 13.55 16.20
N LYS A 72 -2.74 13.96 17.17
CA LYS A 72 -1.27 13.91 17.04
C LYS A 72 -0.78 12.49 16.85
N GLU A 73 -1.20 11.57 17.71
CA GLU A 73 -0.81 10.16 17.64
C GLU A 73 -1.21 9.53 16.32
N LYS A 74 -2.45 9.77 15.88
CA LYS A 74 -2.93 9.30 14.60
C LYS A 74 -2.12 9.91 13.44
N SER A 75 -1.77 11.20 13.51
CA SER A 75 -0.96 11.88 12.49
C SER A 75 0.45 11.30 12.39
N ILE A 76 1.20 11.16 13.49
CA ILE A 76 2.55 10.53 13.49
C ILE A 76 2.47 9.13 12.90
N SER A 77 1.48 8.36 13.36
CA SER A 77 1.30 6.97 12.95
C SER A 77 0.98 6.86 11.47
N THR A 78 0.13 7.75 10.95
CA THR A 78 -0.23 7.83 9.53
C THR A 78 0.99 8.18 8.67
N VAL A 79 1.83 9.13 9.11
CA VAL A 79 3.08 9.47 8.40
C VAL A 79 4.01 8.26 8.34
N LYS A 80 4.18 7.53 9.44
CA LYS A 80 5.03 6.34 9.49
C LYS A 80 4.52 5.24 8.54
N VAL A 81 3.21 5.00 8.54
CA VAL A 81 2.58 4.02 7.62
C VAL A 81 2.77 4.41 6.16
N LEU A 82 2.60 5.70 5.82
CA LEU A 82 2.82 6.18 4.46
C LEU A 82 4.28 6.02 4.00
N LYS A 83 5.26 6.41 4.83
CA LYS A 83 6.67 6.25 4.48
C LYS A 83 7.01 4.78 4.29
N SER A 84 6.59 3.89 5.20
CA SER A 84 6.77 2.44 5.03
C SER A 84 6.15 1.94 3.73
N TYR A 85 4.90 2.29 3.45
CA TYR A 85 4.22 1.85 2.23
C TYR A 85 4.88 2.37 0.95
N ALA A 86 5.32 3.63 0.92
CA ALA A 86 6.02 4.21 -0.22
C ALA A 86 7.32 3.45 -0.55
N LEU A 87 8.10 3.10 0.48
CA LEU A 87 9.32 2.31 0.30
C LEU A 87 9.01 0.86 -0.12
N GLU A 88 7.96 0.24 0.45
CA GLU A 88 7.50 -1.11 0.11
C GLU A 88 7.14 -1.26 -1.37
N ILE A 89 6.51 -0.25 -1.96
CA ILE A 89 6.13 -0.23 -3.38
C ILE A 89 7.23 0.31 -4.31
N GLY A 90 8.41 0.57 -3.78
CA GLY A 90 9.60 0.92 -4.56
C GLY A 90 9.81 2.42 -4.86
N ILE A 91 9.12 3.33 -4.16
CA ILE A 91 9.46 4.76 -4.24
C ILE A 91 10.81 4.97 -3.55
N PRO A 92 11.83 5.54 -4.22
CA PRO A 92 13.12 5.82 -3.59
C PRO A 92 12.97 6.76 -2.39
N GLU A 93 13.67 6.48 -1.29
CA GLU A 93 13.59 7.31 -0.08
C GLU A 93 13.92 8.78 -0.36
N LYS A 94 14.93 9.04 -1.18
CA LYS A 94 15.29 10.41 -1.60
C LYS A 94 14.14 11.13 -2.29
N GLU A 95 13.43 10.47 -3.21
CA GLU A 95 12.27 11.05 -3.90
C GLU A 95 11.14 11.33 -2.91
N TRP A 96 10.88 10.38 -2.00
CA TRP A 96 9.87 10.53 -0.97
C TRP A 96 10.16 11.72 -0.06
N ASP A 97 11.37 11.81 0.47
CA ASP A 97 11.78 12.85 1.41
C ASP A 97 11.79 14.24 0.72
N GLU A 98 12.22 14.35 -0.54
CA GLU A 98 12.14 15.59 -1.32
C GLU A 98 10.70 16.06 -1.53
N GLY A 99 9.77 15.14 -1.83
CA GLY A 99 8.35 15.45 -1.97
C GLY A 99 7.70 15.88 -0.65
N VAL A 100 8.02 15.19 0.44
CA VAL A 100 7.58 15.55 1.79
C VAL A 100 8.07 16.94 2.17
N ASN A 101 9.35 17.26 1.98
CA ASN A 101 9.90 18.57 2.35
C ASN A 101 9.17 19.72 1.62
N LYS A 102 8.93 19.58 0.31
CA LYS A 102 8.14 20.57 -0.46
C LYS A 102 6.72 20.74 0.09
N ALA A 103 6.09 19.66 0.51
CA ALA A 103 4.74 19.72 1.09
C ALA A 103 4.76 20.35 2.49
N VAL A 104 5.77 20.08 3.32
CA VAL A 104 5.95 20.72 4.62
C VAL A 104 6.12 22.22 4.46
N ASP A 105 7.00 22.66 3.56
CA ASP A 105 7.24 24.09 3.28
C ASP A 105 5.97 24.81 2.84
N LYS A 106 5.13 24.15 2.02
CA LYS A 106 3.83 24.68 1.57
C LYS A 106 2.86 24.93 2.72
N HIS A 107 2.84 24.05 3.73
CA HIS A 107 1.86 24.11 4.83
C HIS A 107 2.41 24.79 6.09
N TYR A 108 3.72 25.00 6.19
CA TYR A 108 4.37 25.60 7.36
C TYR A 108 3.72 26.94 7.75
N GLY A 109 3.41 27.09 9.04
CA GLY A 109 2.76 28.29 9.59
C GLY A 109 1.24 28.38 9.31
N SER A 110 0.64 27.39 8.64
CA SER A 110 -0.81 27.33 8.46
C SER A 110 -1.52 27.06 9.78
N LYS A 111 -2.75 27.58 9.91
CA LYS A 111 -3.63 27.26 11.04
C LYS A 111 -4.09 25.81 10.97
N TYR A 112 -4.29 25.20 12.13
CA TYR A 112 -4.86 23.86 12.22
C TYR A 112 -6.24 23.79 11.56
N ASP A 113 -6.43 22.79 10.70
CA ASP A 113 -7.72 22.48 10.07
C ASP A 113 -8.05 21.00 10.32
N LYS A 114 -8.97 20.77 11.25
CA LYS A 114 -9.42 19.42 11.62
C LYS A 114 -10.05 18.69 10.43
N ALA A 115 -10.85 19.38 9.62
CA ALA A 115 -11.54 18.74 8.49
C ALA A 115 -10.56 18.29 7.41
N LYS A 116 -9.50 19.07 7.15
CA LYS A 116 -8.41 18.64 6.24
C LYS A 116 -7.63 17.45 6.82
N THR A 117 -7.32 17.50 8.11
CA THR A 117 -6.59 16.44 8.81
C THR A 117 -7.37 15.12 8.79
N ASP A 118 -8.68 15.17 9.06
CA ASP A 118 -9.59 14.01 9.00
C ASP A 118 -9.68 13.45 7.57
N LYS A 119 -9.79 14.31 6.55
CA LYS A 119 -9.77 13.87 5.14
C LYS A 119 -8.48 13.14 4.79
N CYS A 120 -7.35 13.62 5.26
CA CYS A 120 -6.08 12.94 5.08
C CYS A 120 -6.05 11.57 5.77
N HIS A 121 -6.63 11.44 6.97
CA HIS A 121 -6.71 10.13 7.63
C HIS A 121 -7.53 9.15 6.79
N SER A 122 -8.73 9.52 6.38
CA SER A 122 -9.57 8.66 5.55
C SER A 122 -8.92 8.31 4.21
N TYR A 123 -8.23 9.26 3.59
CA TYR A 123 -7.53 9.03 2.34
C TYR A 123 -6.38 8.01 2.49
N VAL A 124 -5.53 8.16 3.50
CA VAL A 124 -4.40 7.24 3.71
C VAL A 124 -4.87 5.84 4.09
N GLU A 125 -5.89 5.75 4.94
CA GLU A 125 -6.48 4.46 5.32
C GLU A 125 -7.04 3.69 4.12
N ALA A 126 -7.49 4.40 3.08
CA ALA A 126 -7.96 3.82 1.82
C ALA A 126 -6.84 3.58 0.78
N LEU A 127 -5.80 4.41 0.78
CA LEU A 127 -4.67 4.32 -0.16
C LEU A 127 -3.77 3.13 0.16
N VAL A 128 -3.49 2.90 1.45
CA VAL A 128 -2.57 1.86 1.89
C VAL A 128 -3.35 0.55 2.10
N PRO A 129 -2.87 -0.60 1.58
CA PRO A 129 -3.44 -1.90 1.91
C PRO A 129 -3.49 -2.10 3.44
N ASP A 130 -4.66 -2.43 3.96
CA ASP A 130 -4.95 -2.54 5.39
C ASP A 130 -4.59 -1.26 6.20
N GLY A 131 -4.67 -0.09 5.58
CA GLY A 131 -4.15 1.17 6.12
C GLY A 131 -4.66 1.52 7.52
N ALA A 132 -5.95 1.37 7.78
CA ALA A 132 -6.53 1.60 9.11
C ALA A 132 -5.94 0.67 10.19
N GLU A 133 -5.73 -0.60 9.86
CA GLU A 133 -5.14 -1.57 10.78
C GLU A 133 -3.64 -1.27 11.00
N ARG A 134 -2.92 -0.92 9.94
CA ARG A 134 -1.50 -0.53 10.03
C ARG A 134 -1.33 0.71 10.92
N VAL A 135 -2.18 1.73 10.76
CA VAL A 135 -2.16 2.94 11.60
C VAL A 135 -2.45 2.57 13.05
N LYS A 136 -3.48 1.77 13.31
CA LYS A 136 -3.81 1.29 14.67
C LYS A 136 -2.63 0.57 15.33
N LYS A 137 -1.96 -0.33 14.60
CA LYS A 137 -0.77 -1.05 15.10
C LYS A 137 0.34 -0.09 15.48
N VAL A 138 0.60 0.94 14.67
CA VAL A 138 1.62 1.95 15.00
C VAL A 138 1.23 2.77 16.24
N ILE A 139 -0.04 3.18 16.37
CA ILE A 139 -0.52 3.89 17.58
C ILE A 139 -0.28 3.05 18.84
N GLN A 140 -0.52 1.74 18.79
CA GLN A 140 -0.29 0.84 19.92
C GLN A 140 1.17 0.73 20.35
N THR A 141 2.13 1.16 19.52
CA THR A 141 3.56 1.20 19.88
C THR A 141 3.98 2.49 20.59
N LEU A 142 3.06 3.45 20.75
CA LEU A 142 3.32 4.72 21.44
C LEU A 142 3.11 4.63 22.97
N TYR A 143 2.66 3.47 23.46
CA TYR A 143 2.34 3.17 24.87
C TYR A 143 3.10 1.92 25.32
#